data_AF-A0A9W9SJN1-F1
#
_entry.id   AF-A0A9W9SJN1-F1
#
_cell.length_a   1.000
_cell.length_b   1.000
_cell.length_c   1.000
_cell.angle_alpha   90.00
_cell.angle_beta   90.00
_cell.angle_gamma   90.00
#
_symmetry.space_group_name_H-M   'P 1'
#
loop_
_entity.id
_entity.type
_entity.pdbx_description
1 polymer ?
#
loop_
_entity_poly.entity_id
_entity_poly.type
_entity_poly.pdbx_seq_one_letter_code
_entity_poly.pdbx_strand_id
1 'polypeptide(L)'
;MCQNEVEANGWTSMPANAGAIFGSKPFINQPGPLSLEDIKFPFDEPSVAKTLVYAKKTLHPKTFNHSMRVYFYGKTSYSTRLAQFEQNPRSKSNQNRNGNFQGTIPEQFASLNPVTWALTCLLHDLGTAEENLTATRMSFDIYGGIKAIDVLKGHGATTDQAEAAAEAIIRHEDMGVDGTITYFGQLIQLATTYDNTGFHPHVKDFGELIYETTRAKINEAYPRIKWCKFFSGVIRKEETTKPWCHSTHLVNFDQEIEANTLMKQWE
;
A
#
# COMPACT_ATOMS: atom_id res chain seq x y z
N MET A 1 -4.15 12.37 -21.83
CA MET A 1 -4.19 10.96 -21.40
C MET A 1 -5.52 10.38 -21.79
N CYS A 2 -5.55 9.14 -22.26
CA CYS A 2 -6.83 8.47 -22.51
C CYS A 2 -7.48 8.08 -21.17
N GLN A 3 -8.81 7.92 -21.13
CA GLN A 3 -9.53 7.60 -19.89
C GLN A 3 -8.99 6.31 -19.22
N ASN A 4 -8.55 5.35 -20.04
CA ASN A 4 -7.93 4.11 -19.57
C ASN A 4 -6.60 4.35 -18.82
N GLU A 5 -5.82 5.38 -19.18
CA GLU A 5 -4.57 5.71 -18.49
C GLU A 5 -4.81 6.35 -17.12
N VAL A 6 -5.88 7.13 -16.98
CA VAL A 6 -6.26 7.80 -15.72
C VAL A 6 -6.72 6.76 -14.70
N GLU A 7 -7.65 5.89 -15.10
CA GLU A 7 -8.09 4.75 -14.27
C GLU A 7 -6.92 3.81 -13.97
N ALA A 8 -6.04 3.54 -14.95
CA ALA A 8 -4.85 2.73 -14.74
C ALA A 8 -3.87 3.29 -13.70
N ASN A 9 -3.79 4.61 -13.57
CA ASN A 9 -2.98 5.26 -12.55
C ASN A 9 -3.74 5.44 -11.22
N GLY A 10 -4.83 4.70 -11.03
CA GLY A 10 -5.52 4.60 -9.75
C GLY A 10 -6.42 5.78 -9.43
N TRP A 11 -6.68 6.68 -10.39
CA TRP A 11 -7.59 7.82 -10.26
C TRP A 11 -9.07 7.41 -10.27
N THR A 12 -9.39 6.35 -9.55
CA THR A 12 -10.75 5.87 -9.29
C THR A 12 -11.11 6.23 -7.86
N SER A 13 -12.28 6.86 -7.68
CA SER A 13 -12.81 7.18 -6.35
C SER A 13 -13.27 5.93 -5.61
N MET A 14 -12.65 5.64 -4.47
CA MET A 14 -13.01 4.57 -3.54
C MET A 14 -13.48 5.17 -2.19
N PRO A 15 -14.36 4.50 -1.43
CA PRO A 15 -14.66 4.91 -0.06
C PRO A 15 -13.38 4.93 0.78
N ALA A 16 -13.16 5.97 1.60
CA ALA A 16 -12.03 5.98 2.54
C ALA A 16 -12.18 4.89 3.62
N ASN A 17 -13.42 4.61 4.02
CA ASN A 17 -13.73 3.51 4.93
C ASN A 17 -13.61 2.16 4.21
N ALA A 18 -12.50 1.44 4.44
CA ALA A 18 -12.31 0.08 3.93
C ALA A 18 -13.45 -0.88 4.33
N GLY A 19 -14.10 -0.70 5.49
CA GLY A 19 -15.25 -1.51 5.89
C GLY A 19 -16.43 -1.44 4.92
N ALA A 20 -16.62 -0.32 4.21
CA ALA A 20 -17.64 -0.17 3.18
C ALA A 20 -17.34 -1.03 1.92
N ILE A 21 -16.06 -1.37 1.69
CA ILE A 21 -15.60 -2.21 0.58
C ILE A 21 -15.71 -3.69 0.97
N PHE A 22 -15.31 -4.03 2.20
CA PHE A 22 -15.16 -5.42 2.64
C PHE A 22 -16.42 -6.01 3.32
N GLY A 23 -17.31 -5.22 3.89
CA GLY A 23 -18.54 -5.74 4.52
C GLY A 23 -18.25 -6.82 5.57
N SER A 24 -18.95 -7.96 5.53
CA SER A 24 -18.89 -8.98 6.59
C SER A 24 -17.79 -10.04 6.44
N LYS A 25 -17.02 -10.06 5.34
CA LYS A 25 -15.95 -11.04 5.07
C LYS A 25 -14.76 -10.33 4.42
N PRO A 26 -13.52 -10.78 4.63
CA PRO A 26 -12.34 -10.18 3.97
C PRO A 26 -12.32 -10.45 2.46
N PHE A 27 -12.95 -11.53 1.99
CA PHE A 27 -12.96 -11.88 0.57
C PHE A 27 -14.32 -12.37 0.10
N ILE A 28 -14.58 -12.23 -1.21
CA ILE A 28 -15.72 -12.86 -1.87
C ILE A 28 -15.41 -14.33 -2.14
N ASN A 29 -14.22 -14.58 -2.71
CA ASN A 29 -13.66 -15.93 -2.90
C ASN A 29 -12.38 -16.04 -2.08
N GLN A 30 -12.26 -17.13 -1.32
CA GLN A 30 -11.06 -17.37 -0.51
C GLN A 30 -9.82 -17.37 -1.42
N PRO A 31 -8.77 -16.59 -1.09
CA PRO A 31 -7.59 -16.53 -1.92
C PRO A 31 -6.86 -17.88 -1.90
N GLY A 32 -6.40 -18.33 -3.06
CA GLY A 32 -5.49 -19.47 -3.19
C GLY A 32 -4.03 -19.05 -3.07
N PRO A 33 -3.09 -20.01 -3.01
CA PRO A 33 -1.67 -19.71 -3.07
C PRO A 33 -1.31 -19.07 -4.42
N LEU A 34 -0.61 -17.94 -4.38
CA LEU A 34 0.04 -17.28 -5.51
C LEU A 34 1.56 -17.38 -5.37
N SER A 35 2.26 -17.66 -6.48
CA SER A 35 3.72 -17.62 -6.51
C SER A 35 4.23 -16.21 -6.77
N LEU A 36 5.44 -15.89 -6.30
CA LEU A 36 6.05 -14.58 -6.55
C LEU A 36 6.38 -14.38 -8.03
N GLU A 37 6.69 -15.47 -8.73
CA GLU A 37 6.95 -15.49 -10.17
C GLU A 37 5.71 -15.10 -10.98
N ASP A 38 4.52 -15.36 -10.44
CA ASP A 38 3.25 -14.96 -11.06
C ASP A 38 2.97 -13.46 -10.84
N ILE A 39 3.63 -12.84 -9.86
CA ILE A 39 3.52 -11.41 -9.55
C ILE A 39 4.74 -10.68 -10.13
N LYS A 40 4.64 -10.33 -11.41
CA LYS A 40 5.72 -9.60 -12.08
C LYS A 40 5.91 -8.22 -11.47
N PHE A 41 7.09 -7.97 -10.92
CA PHE A 41 7.57 -6.62 -10.62
C PHE A 41 8.16 -6.02 -11.90
N PRO A 42 7.82 -4.77 -12.29
CA PRO A 42 8.22 -4.19 -13.58
C PRO A 42 9.68 -3.70 -13.56
N PHE A 43 10.64 -4.62 -13.39
CA PHE A 43 12.08 -4.29 -13.32
C PHE A 43 12.62 -3.67 -14.61
N ASP A 44 12.03 -4.01 -15.76
CA ASP A 44 12.49 -3.57 -17.08
C ASP A 44 12.07 -2.12 -17.40
N GLU A 45 11.17 -1.55 -16.60
CA GLU A 45 10.69 -0.18 -16.79
C GLU A 45 11.73 0.83 -16.28
N PRO A 46 12.26 1.72 -17.14
CA PRO A 46 13.40 2.57 -16.78
C PRO A 46 13.17 3.46 -15.55
N SER A 47 11.95 3.97 -15.37
CA SER A 47 11.59 4.79 -14.21
C SER A 47 11.59 3.96 -12.92
N VAL A 48 11.13 2.72 -12.98
CA VAL A 48 11.13 1.77 -11.85
C VAL A 48 12.54 1.32 -11.53
N ALA A 49 13.35 0.95 -12.53
CA ALA A 49 14.74 0.53 -12.33
C ALA A 49 15.57 1.61 -11.62
N LYS A 50 15.47 2.87 -12.06
CA LYS A 50 16.15 4.01 -11.40
C LYS A 50 15.62 4.26 -9.99
N THR A 51 14.30 4.22 -9.81
CA THR A 51 13.67 4.41 -8.49
C THR A 51 14.03 3.31 -7.52
N LEU A 52 14.14 2.06 -7.98
CA LEU A 52 14.58 0.91 -7.17
C LEU A 52 16.02 1.11 -6.67
N VAL A 53 16.93 1.55 -7.55
CA VAL A 53 18.32 1.86 -7.17
C VAL A 53 18.36 3.00 -6.16
N TYR A 54 17.58 4.06 -6.38
CA TYR A 54 17.48 5.19 -5.45
C TYR A 54 16.93 4.75 -4.09
N ALA A 55 15.79 4.07 -4.06
CA ALA A 55 15.15 3.59 -2.83
C ALA A 55 16.09 2.67 -2.04
N LYS A 56 16.79 1.74 -2.70
CA LYS A 56 17.76 0.84 -2.05
C LYS A 56 18.97 1.58 -1.47
N LYS A 57 19.38 2.70 -2.08
CA LYS A 57 20.48 3.54 -1.58
C LYS A 57 20.06 4.43 -0.42
N THR A 58 18.84 4.99 -0.48
CA THR A 58 18.37 6.03 0.43
C THR A 58 17.64 5.47 1.66
N LEU A 59 16.84 4.41 1.48
CA LEU A 59 16.06 3.82 2.57
C LEU A 59 16.93 2.93 3.46
N HIS A 60 16.54 2.80 4.73
CA HIS A 60 17.07 1.73 5.57
C HIS A 60 16.71 0.36 4.96
N PRO A 61 17.57 -0.67 5.08
CA PRO A 61 17.30 -1.99 4.50
C PRO A 61 15.97 -2.60 4.94
N LYS A 62 15.54 -2.31 6.18
CA LYS A 62 14.26 -2.75 6.75
C LYS A 62 13.07 -2.10 6.02
N THR A 63 13.14 -0.79 5.79
CA THR A 63 12.15 -0.02 5.02
C THR A 63 12.12 -0.44 3.57
N PHE A 64 13.28 -0.63 2.92
CA PHE A 64 13.31 -1.13 1.54
C PHE A 64 12.64 -2.50 1.40
N ASN A 65 12.95 -3.44 2.31
CA ASN A 65 12.29 -4.75 2.31
C ASN A 65 10.80 -4.64 2.59
N HIS A 66 10.37 -3.74 3.49
CA HIS A 66 8.96 -3.42 3.71
C HIS A 66 8.27 -2.94 2.43
N SER A 67 8.83 -1.95 1.73
CA SER A 67 8.32 -1.47 0.44
C SER A 67 8.16 -2.59 -0.59
N MET A 68 9.10 -3.54 -0.63
CA MET A 68 8.97 -4.71 -1.50
C MET A 68 7.82 -5.62 -1.06
N ARG A 69 7.71 -5.94 0.24
CA ARG A 69 6.57 -6.74 0.75
C ARG A 69 5.23 -6.07 0.45
N VAL A 70 5.12 -4.75 0.66
CA VAL A 70 3.93 -3.94 0.36
C VAL A 70 3.53 -4.06 -1.11
N TYR A 71 4.48 -4.00 -2.04
CA TYR A 71 4.19 -4.23 -3.46
C TYR A 71 3.50 -5.57 -3.70
N PHE A 72 4.09 -6.66 -3.20
CA PHE A 72 3.56 -8.00 -3.39
C PHE A 72 2.22 -8.19 -2.69
N TYR A 73 2.08 -7.72 -1.44
CA TYR A 73 0.79 -7.75 -0.77
C TYR A 73 -0.26 -7.03 -1.59
N GLY A 74 -0.06 -5.77 -2.00
CA GLY A 74 -1.05 -5.05 -2.81
C GLY A 74 -1.37 -5.70 -4.16
N LYS A 75 -0.38 -6.32 -4.82
CA LYS A 75 -0.58 -7.09 -6.06
C LYS A 75 -1.32 -8.41 -5.85
N THR A 76 -1.31 -8.97 -4.64
CA THR A 76 -2.16 -10.12 -4.28
C THR A 76 -3.61 -9.67 -4.01
N SER A 77 -4.37 -10.48 -3.27
CA SER A 77 -5.84 -10.52 -3.20
C SER A 77 -6.58 -9.20 -2.90
N TYR A 78 -5.92 -8.15 -2.42
CA TYR A 78 -6.52 -6.82 -2.31
C TYR A 78 -7.07 -6.34 -3.65
N SER A 79 -6.28 -6.57 -4.71
CA SER A 79 -6.63 -6.17 -6.07
C SER A 79 -7.92 -6.84 -6.54
N THR A 80 -8.22 -8.08 -6.15
CA THR A 80 -9.45 -8.77 -6.62
C THR A 80 -10.70 -8.20 -5.97
N ARG A 81 -10.69 -7.90 -4.66
CA ARG A 81 -11.85 -7.31 -3.96
C ARG A 81 -12.05 -5.84 -4.34
N LEU A 82 -10.97 -5.07 -4.40
CA LEU A 82 -11.00 -3.65 -4.76
C LEU A 82 -11.39 -3.47 -6.23
N ALA A 83 -10.83 -4.25 -7.16
CA ALA A 83 -11.21 -4.18 -8.58
C ALA A 83 -12.68 -4.58 -8.80
N GLN A 84 -13.21 -5.55 -8.04
CA GLN A 84 -14.63 -5.90 -8.10
C GLN A 84 -15.53 -4.78 -7.59
N PHE A 85 -15.11 -4.03 -6.57
CA PHE A 85 -15.84 -2.85 -6.11
C PHE A 85 -15.79 -1.73 -7.15
N GLU A 86 -14.61 -1.45 -7.72
CA GLU A 86 -14.41 -0.47 -8.80
C GLU A 86 -15.31 -0.74 -10.01
N GLN A 87 -15.41 -2.00 -10.45
CA GLN A 87 -16.22 -2.38 -11.62
C GLN A 87 -17.73 -2.35 -11.37
N ASN A 88 -18.19 -2.33 -10.12
CA ASN A 88 -19.62 -2.32 -9.80
C ASN A 88 -20.00 -1.31 -8.68
N PRO A 89 -19.94 0.00 -8.98
CA PRO A 89 -20.26 1.06 -8.02
C PRO A 89 -21.76 1.16 -7.66
N ARG A 90 -22.63 0.28 -8.20
CA ARG A 90 -24.08 0.24 -7.87
C ARG A 90 -24.38 -0.28 -6.45
N SER A 91 -23.36 -0.66 -5.67
CA SER A 91 -23.50 -0.98 -4.23
C SER A 91 -23.93 0.21 -3.37
N LYS A 92 -24.03 1.43 -3.93
CA LYS A 92 -24.48 2.66 -3.25
C LYS A 92 -25.95 2.65 -2.79
N SER A 93 -26.79 1.72 -3.24
CA SER A 93 -28.20 1.67 -2.83
C SER A 93 -28.70 0.23 -2.61
N ASN A 94 -29.01 -0.10 -1.35
CA ASN A 94 -29.88 -1.16 -0.84
C ASN A 94 -29.93 -2.55 -1.53
N GLN A 95 -29.78 -3.58 -0.70
CA GLN A 95 -30.44 -4.90 -0.77
C GLN A 95 -30.80 -5.42 -2.18
N ASN A 96 -29.90 -6.17 -2.82
CA ASN A 96 -30.24 -7.48 -3.40
C ASN A 96 -28.98 -8.22 -3.86
N ARG A 97 -28.75 -9.37 -3.23
CA ARG A 97 -27.68 -10.31 -3.56
C ARG A 97 -28.25 -11.30 -4.58
N ASN A 98 -27.52 -11.50 -5.68
CA ASN A 98 -27.37 -12.74 -6.46
C ASN A 98 -26.93 -12.40 -7.89
N GLY A 99 -25.62 -12.20 -8.07
CA GLY A 99 -24.99 -12.20 -9.38
C GLY A 99 -23.77 -13.12 -9.30
N ASN A 100 -23.85 -14.28 -9.96
CA ASN A 100 -22.72 -15.18 -10.10
C ASN A 100 -21.66 -14.50 -10.98
N PHE A 101 -20.54 -14.12 -10.38
CA PHE A 101 -19.40 -13.59 -11.12
C PHE A 101 -18.54 -14.77 -11.57
N GLN A 102 -18.50 -14.99 -12.88
CA GLN A 102 -17.90 -16.17 -13.51
C GLN A 102 -16.81 -15.70 -14.48
N GLY A 103 -15.70 -15.21 -13.94
CA GLY A 103 -14.48 -14.88 -14.66
C GLY A 103 -13.29 -15.41 -13.87
N THR A 104 -12.28 -15.95 -14.56
CA THR A 104 -11.04 -16.38 -13.92
C THR A 104 -10.22 -15.15 -13.50
N ILE A 105 -9.58 -15.25 -12.34
CA ILE A 105 -8.78 -14.22 -11.67
C ILE A 105 -7.78 -13.47 -12.60
N PRO A 106 -7.17 -14.05 -13.66
CA PRO A 106 -6.15 -13.35 -14.46
C PRO A 106 -6.61 -12.16 -15.32
N GLU A 107 -7.83 -12.13 -15.84
CA GLU A 107 -8.26 -11.06 -16.78
C GLU A 107 -8.68 -9.76 -16.08
N GLN A 108 -8.99 -9.81 -14.78
CA GLN A 108 -9.58 -8.70 -14.02
C GLN A 108 -8.55 -7.76 -13.39
N PHE A 109 -7.25 -8.03 -13.60
CA PHE A 109 -6.14 -7.15 -13.24
C PHE A 109 -5.83 -6.08 -14.31
N ALA A 110 -6.64 -5.99 -15.37
CA ALA A 110 -6.39 -5.17 -16.54
C ALA A 110 -6.46 -3.64 -16.31
N SER A 111 -6.87 -3.17 -15.13
CA SER A 111 -7.01 -1.74 -14.82
C SER A 111 -5.92 -1.15 -13.91
N LEU A 112 -4.86 -1.87 -13.53
CA LEU A 112 -3.79 -1.30 -12.70
C LEU A 112 -2.50 -1.12 -13.49
N ASN A 113 -1.98 0.10 -13.55
CA ASN A 113 -0.64 0.36 -14.09
C ASN A 113 0.40 -0.19 -13.11
N PRO A 114 1.12 -1.30 -13.44
CA PRO A 114 2.07 -1.92 -12.53
C PRO A 114 3.26 -1.01 -12.24
N VAL A 115 3.61 -0.11 -13.16
CA VAL A 115 4.70 0.86 -13.00
C VAL A 115 4.37 1.84 -11.89
N THR A 116 3.20 2.47 -11.96
CA THR A 116 2.77 3.46 -10.96
C THR A 116 2.62 2.85 -9.58
N TRP A 117 2.10 1.61 -9.49
CA TRP A 117 2.06 0.88 -8.23
C TRP A 117 3.45 0.60 -7.65
N ALA A 118 4.40 0.14 -8.48
CA ALA A 118 5.77 -0.10 -8.06
C ALA A 118 6.45 1.19 -7.56
N LEU A 119 6.29 2.29 -8.29
CA LEU A 119 6.82 3.61 -7.91
C LEU A 119 6.25 4.09 -6.57
N THR A 120 4.94 3.93 -6.37
CA THR A 120 4.25 4.25 -5.10
C THR A 120 4.83 3.44 -3.95
N CYS A 121 4.94 2.11 -4.11
CA CYS A 121 5.44 1.22 -3.06
C CYS A 121 6.89 1.53 -2.68
N LEU A 122 7.75 1.77 -3.67
CA LEU A 122 9.16 2.04 -3.46
C LEU A 122 9.42 3.33 -2.67
N LEU A 123 8.51 4.31 -2.75
CA LEU A 123 8.73 5.65 -2.18
C LEU A 123 7.75 6.05 -1.06
N HIS A 124 6.75 5.24 -0.70
CA HIS A 124 5.78 5.63 0.33
C HIS A 124 6.42 6.01 1.67
N ASP A 125 7.46 5.29 2.06
CA ASP A 125 8.25 5.56 3.26
C ASP A 125 9.48 6.46 3.01
N LEU A 126 9.56 7.17 1.88
CA LEU A 126 10.73 8.01 1.57
C LEU A 126 11.01 9.06 2.65
N GLY A 127 9.96 9.59 3.29
CA GLY A 127 10.10 10.53 4.39
C GLY A 127 10.76 9.94 5.64
N THR A 128 10.77 8.61 5.79
CA THR A 128 11.37 7.92 6.95
C THR A 128 12.89 7.77 6.87
N ALA A 129 13.48 7.97 5.68
CA ALA A 129 14.93 7.90 5.50
C ALA A 129 15.63 8.89 6.43
N GLU A 130 16.78 8.50 6.98
CA GLU A 130 17.51 9.30 7.98
C GLU A 130 17.79 10.73 7.50
N GLU A 131 18.17 10.90 6.23
CA GLU A 131 18.43 12.19 5.60
C GLU A 131 17.17 13.03 5.37
N ASN A 132 15.97 12.43 5.36
CA ASN A 132 14.71 13.10 5.06
C ASN A 132 13.93 13.42 6.34
N LEU A 133 13.91 12.50 7.30
CA LEU A 133 13.10 12.60 8.50
C LEU A 133 13.40 13.89 9.28
N THR A 134 14.68 14.26 9.39
CA THR A 134 15.15 15.43 10.15
C THR A 134 15.42 16.67 9.28
N ALA A 135 15.36 16.55 7.95
CA ALA A 135 15.59 17.66 7.02
C ALA A 135 14.39 18.61 6.87
N THR A 136 13.24 18.25 7.43
CA THR A 136 12.00 19.01 7.34
C THR A 136 11.28 19.08 8.68
N ARG A 137 10.36 20.05 8.81
CA ARG A 137 9.38 20.11 9.91
C ARG A 137 8.02 19.51 9.53
N MET A 138 7.85 19.10 8.28
CA MET A 138 6.64 18.45 7.78
C MET A 138 6.63 16.98 8.18
N SER A 139 5.42 16.40 8.29
CA SER A 139 5.21 14.97 8.53
C SER A 139 5.85 14.13 7.42
N PHE A 140 6.36 12.95 7.76
CA PHE A 140 7.16 12.13 6.84
C PHE A 140 6.36 11.68 5.60
N ASP A 141 5.08 11.35 5.76
CA ASP A 141 4.13 10.99 4.72
C ASP A 141 3.91 12.16 3.73
N ILE A 142 3.66 13.35 4.27
CA ILE A 142 3.45 14.56 3.46
C ILE A 142 4.74 14.95 2.71
N TYR A 143 5.86 15.04 3.43
CA TYR A 143 7.15 15.41 2.83
C TYR A 143 7.65 14.34 1.85
N GLY A 144 7.46 13.07 2.19
CA GLY A 144 7.80 11.92 1.36
C GLY A 144 7.05 11.95 0.03
N GLY A 145 5.74 12.19 0.06
CA GLY A 145 4.92 12.32 -1.14
C GLY A 145 5.30 13.52 -2.01
N ILE A 146 5.55 14.70 -1.40
CA ILE A 146 6.03 15.87 -2.14
C ILE A 146 7.38 15.57 -2.80
N LYS A 147 8.33 14.98 -2.06
CA LYS A 147 9.65 14.63 -2.57
C LYS A 147 9.58 13.55 -3.66
N ALA A 148 8.63 12.62 -3.57
CA ALA A 148 8.42 11.59 -4.56
C ALA A 148 8.10 12.18 -5.94
N ILE A 149 7.38 13.30 -6.04
CA ILE A 149 7.08 13.95 -7.33
C ILE A 149 8.36 14.24 -8.12
N ASP A 150 9.30 14.94 -7.49
CA ASP A 150 10.54 15.36 -8.15
C ASP A 150 11.45 14.16 -8.46
N VAL A 151 11.55 13.20 -7.52
CA VAL A 151 12.32 11.96 -7.71
C VAL A 151 11.79 11.17 -8.89
N LEU A 152 10.48 10.94 -8.96
CA LEU A 152 9.84 10.13 -9.99
C LEU A 152 9.93 10.78 -11.36
N LYS A 153 9.68 12.09 -11.46
CA LYS A 153 9.87 12.85 -12.71
C LYS A 153 11.33 12.83 -13.17
N GLY A 154 12.27 12.98 -12.24
CA GLY A 154 13.71 12.86 -12.52
C GLY A 154 14.12 11.47 -13.02
N HIS A 155 13.42 10.42 -12.60
CA HIS A 155 13.62 9.05 -13.10
C HIS A 155 12.91 8.77 -14.43
N GLY A 156 12.07 9.68 -14.91
CA GLY A 156 11.35 9.56 -16.18
C GLY A 156 9.95 8.99 -16.07
N ALA A 157 9.34 8.97 -14.87
CA ALA A 157 7.91 8.74 -14.74
C ALA A 157 7.14 9.91 -15.37
N THR A 158 5.94 9.65 -15.89
CA THR A 158 5.08 10.74 -16.37
C THR A 158 4.62 11.60 -15.19
N THR A 159 4.18 12.84 -15.47
CA THR A 159 3.58 13.71 -14.44
C THR A 159 2.43 13.01 -13.72
N ASP A 160 1.56 12.33 -14.45
CA ASP A 160 0.40 11.64 -13.88
C ASP A 160 0.79 10.47 -12.96
N GLN A 161 1.81 9.69 -13.34
CA GLN A 161 2.33 8.63 -12.46
C GLN A 161 2.94 9.21 -11.18
N ALA A 162 3.67 10.32 -11.30
CA ALA A 162 4.29 10.98 -10.16
C ALA A 162 3.24 11.60 -9.22
N GLU A 163 2.20 12.22 -9.76
CA GLU A 163 1.08 12.79 -9.00
C GLU A 163 0.22 11.70 -8.34
N ALA A 164 -0.08 10.61 -9.06
CA ALA A 164 -0.83 9.48 -8.52
C ALA A 164 -0.10 8.79 -7.37
N ALA A 165 1.22 8.58 -7.52
CA ALA A 165 2.06 8.07 -6.45
C ALA A 165 2.09 9.05 -5.27
N ALA A 166 2.32 10.35 -5.52
CA ALA A 166 2.37 11.34 -4.45
C ALA A 166 1.06 11.44 -3.66
N GLU A 167 -0.10 11.46 -4.32
CA GLU A 167 -1.42 11.47 -3.66
C GLU A 167 -1.59 10.23 -2.76
N ALA A 168 -1.25 9.04 -3.27
CA ALA A 168 -1.32 7.81 -2.49
C ALA A 168 -0.36 7.81 -1.29
N ILE A 169 0.87 8.33 -1.48
CA ILE A 169 1.87 8.43 -0.41
C ILE A 169 1.46 9.44 0.64
N ILE A 170 0.95 10.62 0.28
CA ILE A 170 0.52 11.63 1.27
C ILE A 170 -0.60 11.08 2.16
N ARG A 171 -1.44 10.19 1.62
CA ARG A 171 -2.62 9.67 2.33
C ARG A 171 -2.47 8.25 2.87
N HIS A 172 -1.27 7.66 2.84
CA HIS A 172 -1.11 6.25 3.22
C HIS A 172 -1.27 5.97 4.73
N GLU A 173 -1.21 6.99 5.59
CA GLU A 173 -1.55 6.93 7.02
C GLU A 173 -2.93 7.56 7.35
N ASP A 174 -3.65 8.09 6.36
CA ASP A 174 -4.96 8.73 6.52
C ASP A 174 -6.10 7.70 6.65
N MET A 175 -6.12 6.98 7.77
CA MET A 175 -7.03 5.85 8.04
C MET A 175 -8.47 6.28 8.43
N GLY A 176 -8.96 7.37 7.84
CA GLY A 176 -10.29 7.94 8.11
C GLY A 176 -11.46 7.09 7.60
N VAL A 177 -12.66 7.32 8.15
CA VAL A 177 -13.89 6.60 7.80
C VAL A 177 -14.88 7.39 6.94
N ASP A 178 -14.58 8.66 6.67
CA ASP A 178 -15.45 9.58 5.94
C ASP A 178 -14.83 9.98 4.59
N GLY A 179 -15.67 10.20 3.59
CA GLY A 179 -15.25 10.66 2.26
C GLY A 179 -14.67 9.56 1.37
N THR A 180 -13.79 9.97 0.45
CA THR A 180 -13.23 9.12 -0.60
C THR A 180 -11.72 9.27 -0.75
N ILE A 181 -11.10 8.27 -1.33
CA ILE A 181 -9.67 8.19 -1.63
C ILE A 181 -9.48 7.62 -3.05
N THR A 182 -8.29 7.77 -3.63
CA THR A 182 -7.93 7.09 -4.89
C THR A 182 -7.84 5.58 -4.68
N TYR A 183 -7.96 4.81 -5.76
CA TYR A 183 -7.75 3.35 -5.70
C TYR A 183 -6.36 3.03 -5.16
N PHE A 184 -5.32 3.74 -5.63
CA PHE A 184 -3.97 3.56 -5.11
C PHE A 184 -3.82 3.96 -3.65
N GLY A 185 -4.48 5.03 -3.20
CA GLY A 185 -4.50 5.42 -1.79
C GLY A 185 -5.12 4.34 -0.91
N GLN A 186 -6.25 3.76 -1.33
CA GLN A 186 -6.85 2.65 -0.59
C GLN A 186 -5.95 1.40 -0.59
N LEU A 187 -5.34 1.09 -1.74
CA LEU A 187 -4.47 -0.09 -1.88
C LEU A 187 -3.21 0.02 -1.03
N ILE A 188 -2.56 1.19 -1.00
CA ILE A 188 -1.36 1.41 -0.18
C ILE A 188 -1.67 1.36 1.31
N GLN A 189 -2.80 1.92 1.76
CA GLN A 189 -3.26 1.83 3.15
C GLN A 189 -3.43 0.38 3.59
N LEU A 190 -4.11 -0.44 2.77
CA LEU A 190 -4.36 -1.85 3.10
C LEU A 190 -3.05 -2.65 3.11
N ALA A 191 -2.18 -2.45 2.13
CA ALA A 191 -0.94 -3.20 2.02
C ALA A 191 0.07 -2.85 3.13
N THR A 192 0.20 -1.56 3.48
CA THR A 192 1.07 -1.10 4.59
C THR A 192 0.53 -1.55 5.94
N THR A 193 -0.77 -1.37 6.21
CA THR A 193 -1.44 -1.83 7.43
C THR A 193 -1.26 -3.33 7.63
N TYR A 194 -1.39 -4.12 6.57
CA TYR A 194 -1.19 -5.57 6.65
C TYR A 194 0.22 -5.97 7.10
N ASP A 195 1.25 -5.29 6.60
CA ASP A 195 2.63 -5.60 6.98
C ASP A 195 3.01 -5.03 8.36
N ASN A 196 2.41 -3.90 8.74
CA ASN A 196 2.71 -3.15 9.96
C ASN A 196 2.01 -3.72 11.18
N THR A 197 0.69 -3.92 11.13
CA THR A 197 -0.12 -4.36 12.29
C THR A 197 -0.74 -5.73 12.08
N GLY A 198 -0.96 -6.15 10.82
CA GLY A 198 -1.68 -7.40 10.51
C GLY A 198 -3.17 -7.36 10.88
N PHE A 199 -3.68 -6.20 11.27
CA PHE A 199 -5.05 -5.97 11.74
C PHE A 199 -5.60 -4.67 11.13
N HIS A 200 -6.91 -4.63 10.86
CA HIS A 200 -7.59 -3.42 10.41
C HIS A 200 -8.91 -3.25 11.16
N PRO A 201 -9.20 -2.08 11.76
CA PRO A 201 -10.36 -1.89 12.65
C PRO A 201 -11.72 -2.10 11.96
N HIS A 202 -11.77 -1.84 10.65
CA HIS A 202 -13.01 -1.94 9.85
C HIS A 202 -13.05 -3.12 8.88
N VAL A 203 -12.03 -3.97 8.83
CA VAL A 203 -12.01 -5.13 7.93
C VAL A 203 -11.88 -6.40 8.76
N LYS A 204 -12.98 -7.16 8.85
CA LYS A 204 -13.02 -8.41 9.60
C LYS A 204 -12.05 -9.43 8.99
N ASP A 205 -11.38 -10.20 9.85
CA ASP A 205 -10.48 -11.30 9.46
C ASP A 205 -9.37 -10.82 8.49
N PHE A 206 -8.89 -9.57 8.68
CA PHE A 206 -7.92 -8.89 7.81
C PHE A 206 -6.65 -9.71 7.54
N GLY A 207 -6.17 -10.44 8.55
CA GLY A 207 -5.00 -11.31 8.44
C GLY A 207 -5.17 -12.50 7.46
N GLU A 208 -6.40 -12.81 7.05
CA GLU A 208 -6.72 -13.87 6.08
C GLU A 208 -6.74 -13.38 4.62
N LEU A 209 -6.51 -12.09 4.37
CA LEU A 209 -6.55 -11.53 3.01
C LEU A 209 -5.49 -12.12 2.09
N ILE A 210 -4.34 -12.50 2.64
CA ILE A 210 -3.26 -13.13 1.88
C ILE A 210 -3.12 -14.56 2.33
N TYR A 211 -3.12 -15.48 1.36
CA TYR A 211 -2.92 -16.89 1.62
C TYR A 211 -1.59 -17.12 2.35
N GLU A 212 -1.59 -17.98 3.36
CA GLU A 212 -0.47 -18.13 4.30
C GLU A 212 0.85 -18.48 3.61
N THR A 213 0.82 -19.35 2.59
CA THR A 213 2.00 -19.75 1.82
C THR A 213 2.56 -18.59 1.01
N THR A 214 1.69 -17.75 0.45
CA THR A 214 2.11 -16.54 -0.28
C THR A 214 2.74 -15.54 0.69
N ARG A 215 2.12 -15.30 1.85
CA ARG A 215 2.72 -14.46 2.91
C ARG A 215 4.09 -14.98 3.34
N ALA A 216 4.25 -16.29 3.52
CA ALA A 216 5.53 -16.89 3.90
C ALA A 216 6.60 -16.63 2.84
N LYS A 217 6.31 -16.95 1.57
CA LYS A 217 7.23 -16.69 0.45
C LYS A 217 7.62 -15.21 0.34
N ILE A 218 6.67 -14.28 0.54
CA ILE A 218 6.96 -12.84 0.52
C ILE A 218 7.96 -12.46 1.63
N ASN A 219 7.76 -12.93 2.86
CA ASN A 219 8.66 -12.63 3.99
C ASN A 219 10.02 -13.35 3.88
N GLU A 220 10.09 -14.52 3.24
CA GLU A 220 11.34 -15.21 2.94
C GLU A 220 12.15 -14.46 1.87
N ALA A 221 11.49 -13.99 0.80
CA ALA A 221 12.13 -13.22 -0.26
C ALA A 221 12.58 -11.83 0.20
N TYR A 222 11.81 -11.19 1.09
CA TYR A 222 12.07 -9.85 1.62
C TYR A 222 12.02 -9.84 3.16
N PRO A 223 13.11 -10.30 3.82
CA PRO A 223 13.15 -10.46 5.28
C PRO A 223 12.76 -9.19 6.03
N ARG A 224 12.00 -9.33 7.12
CA ARG A 224 11.52 -8.21 7.94
C ARG A 224 12.64 -7.51 8.71
N ILE A 225 13.60 -8.29 9.19
CA ILE A 225 14.78 -7.80 9.93
C ILE A 225 14.32 -6.95 11.12
N LYS A 226 13.53 -7.52 12.05
CA LYS A 226 12.95 -6.81 13.20
C LYS A 226 12.17 -5.56 12.78
N TRP A 227 11.34 -5.69 11.75
CA TRP A 227 10.58 -4.57 11.15
C TRP A 227 9.73 -3.88 12.20
N CYS A 228 8.93 -4.62 12.98
CA CYS A 228 8.01 -4.01 13.94
C CYS A 228 8.75 -3.18 14.99
N LYS A 229 9.88 -3.68 15.52
CA LYS A 229 10.72 -2.92 16.46
C LYS A 229 11.37 -1.70 15.82
N PHE A 230 11.79 -1.81 14.57
CA PHE A 230 12.44 -0.71 13.87
C PHE A 230 11.45 0.40 13.53
N PHE A 231 10.32 0.06 12.92
CA PHE A 231 9.37 1.03 12.41
C PHE A 231 8.64 1.75 13.55
N SER A 232 8.26 1.04 14.62
CA SER A 232 7.77 1.71 15.85
C SER A 232 8.79 2.70 16.43
N GLY A 233 10.09 2.41 16.34
CA GLY A 233 11.15 3.34 16.70
C GLY A 233 11.22 4.58 15.77
N VAL A 234 10.94 4.41 14.48
CA VAL A 234 10.84 5.51 13.52
C VAL A 234 9.63 6.40 13.84
N ILE A 235 8.45 5.81 14.10
CA ILE A 235 7.24 6.56 14.49
C ILE A 235 7.49 7.38 15.75
N ARG A 236 8.03 6.78 16.81
CA ARG A 236 8.39 7.50 18.05
C ARG A 236 9.37 8.64 17.80
N LYS A 237 10.35 8.44 16.90
CA LYS A 237 11.32 9.48 16.52
C LYS A 237 10.64 10.62 15.77
N GLU A 238 9.74 10.32 14.84
CA GLU A 238 8.94 11.32 14.11
C GLU A 238 8.11 12.15 15.10
N GLU A 239 7.33 11.50 15.96
CA GLU A 239 6.47 12.18 16.95
C GLU A 239 7.28 13.02 17.96
N THR A 240 8.43 12.53 18.40
CA THR A 240 9.32 13.29 19.30
C THR A 240 9.92 14.51 18.60
N THR A 241 10.32 14.37 17.34
CA THR A 241 10.98 15.45 16.58
C THR A 241 9.96 16.48 16.05
N LYS A 242 8.75 16.00 15.74
CA LYS A 242 7.66 16.75 15.11
C LYS A 242 6.35 16.41 15.85
N PRO A 243 6.12 16.95 17.05
CA PRO A 243 4.95 16.62 17.86
C PRO A 243 3.60 17.04 17.24
N TRP A 244 3.64 17.76 16.11
CA TRP A 244 2.49 18.11 15.28
C TRP A 244 2.36 17.23 14.03
N CYS A 245 3.13 16.14 13.91
CA CYS A 245 3.11 15.31 12.72
C CYS A 245 1.77 14.58 12.55
N HIS A 246 1.43 14.28 11.29
CA HIS A 246 0.22 13.54 10.93
C HIS A 246 0.17 12.15 11.56
N SER A 247 1.31 11.48 11.78
CA SER A 247 1.35 10.16 12.42
C SER A 247 0.71 10.12 13.82
N THR A 248 0.66 11.25 14.54
CA THR A 248 -0.07 11.36 15.82
C THR A 248 -1.59 11.13 15.69
N HIS A 249 -2.14 11.17 14.47
CA HIS A 249 -3.53 10.82 14.17
C HIS A 249 -3.80 9.32 14.37
N LEU A 250 -2.79 8.46 14.25
CA LEU A 250 -2.87 7.03 14.52
C LEU A 250 -2.54 6.76 15.99
N VAL A 251 -3.57 6.72 16.82
CA VAL A 251 -3.44 6.56 18.28
C VAL A 251 -2.78 5.22 18.64
N ASN A 252 -1.69 5.25 19.43
CA ASN A 252 -0.91 4.08 19.87
C ASN A 252 -0.33 3.23 18.72
N PHE A 253 -0.10 3.83 17.55
CA PHE A 253 0.32 3.10 16.36
C PHE A 253 1.63 2.31 16.56
N ASP A 254 2.60 2.89 17.27
CA ASP A 254 3.86 2.25 17.62
C ASP A 254 3.65 0.93 18.41
N GLN A 255 2.70 0.93 19.35
CA GLN A 255 2.34 -0.24 20.16
C GLN A 255 1.60 -1.28 19.32
N GLU A 256 0.70 -0.85 18.43
CA GLU A 256 0.00 -1.76 17.52
C GLU A 256 0.96 -2.46 16.56
N ILE A 257 1.96 -1.74 16.04
CA ILE A 257 3.04 -2.32 15.23
C ILE A 257 3.80 -3.38 16.04
N GLU A 258 4.20 -3.07 17.27
CA GLU A 258 4.93 -4.02 18.12
C GLU A 258 4.08 -5.23 18.55
N ALA A 259 2.75 -5.08 18.57
CA ALA A 259 1.79 -6.14 18.87
C ALA A 259 1.41 -7.00 17.66
N ASN A 260 2.01 -6.80 16.48
CA ASN A 260 1.68 -7.55 15.26
C ASN A 260 1.93 -9.06 15.41
N THR A 261 0.86 -9.79 15.73
CA THR A 261 0.90 -11.25 15.90
C THR A 261 0.98 -12.00 14.58
N LEU A 262 0.44 -11.42 13.49
CA LEU A 262 0.38 -12.05 12.17
C LEU A 262 1.78 -12.29 11.60
N MET A 263 2.69 -11.35 11.83
CA MET A 263 4.03 -11.35 11.26
C MET A 263 5.11 -11.83 12.24
N LYS A 264 4.74 -12.15 13.49
CA LYS A 264 5.65 -12.45 14.60
C LYS A 264 6.72 -13.52 14.29
N GLN A 265 6.39 -14.51 13.47
CA GLN A 265 7.34 -15.59 13.13
C GLN A 265 8.50 -15.14 12.23
N TRP A 266 8.42 -13.96 11.61
CA TRP A 266 9.44 -13.42 10.72
C TRP A 266 10.18 -12.21 11.31
N GLU A 267 9.92 -11.86 12.58
CA GLU A 267 10.55 -10.71 13.29
C GLU A 267 12.01 -10.95 13.71
#